data_AF-A0A2M9YLT0-F1
#
_entry.id   AF-A0A2M9YLT0-F1
#
_cell.length_a   1.000
_cell.length_b   1.000
_cell.length_c   1.000
_cell.angle_alpha   90.00
_cell.angle_beta   90.00
_cell.angle_gamma   90.00
#
_symmetry.space_group_name_H-M   'P 1'
#
loop_
_entity.id
_entity.type
_entity.pdbx_description
1 polymer ?
#
loop_
_entity_poly.entity_id
_entity_poly.type
_entity_poly.pdbx_seq_one_letter_code
_entity_poly.pdbx_strand_id
1 'polypeptide(L)'
;MKFNFAFYPFLFASIAAVGNAFFAYGQKKSTAVSAPFIFLVPTLLVCIGLLIFSLFFYKPETLKEYLSQNWTYFLISGIGLYFTFLGFYLLYSRFGASYYILYAVLSILTTSIFVGVVVFSEKINLFHCLSILSALVSIVLFNFGQNAAK
;
A
#
# COMPACT_ATOMS: atom_id res chain seq x y z
N MET A 1 -14.02 23.43 -15.51
CA MET A 1 -12.70 22.84 -15.15
C MET A 1 -12.90 21.76 -14.07
N LYS A 2 -13.02 20.48 -14.46
CA LYS A 2 -13.09 19.32 -13.54
C LYS A 2 -11.84 18.42 -13.64
N PHE A 3 -10.88 18.77 -14.49
CA PHE A 3 -9.71 17.95 -14.81
C PHE A 3 -8.73 17.81 -13.63
N ASN A 4 -8.57 18.87 -12.82
CA ASN A 4 -7.64 18.84 -11.68
C ASN A 4 -8.06 17.85 -10.57
N PHE A 5 -9.36 17.63 -10.35
CA PHE A 5 -9.83 16.76 -9.26
C PHE A 5 -9.59 15.27 -9.52
N ALA A 6 -9.56 14.83 -10.78
CA ALA A 6 -9.24 13.44 -11.13
C ALA A 6 -7.73 13.22 -11.31
N PHE A 7 -7.00 14.26 -11.71
CA PHE A 7 -5.56 14.16 -11.97
C PHE A 7 -4.73 13.98 -10.69
N TYR A 8 -5.00 14.73 -9.62
CA TYR A 8 -4.22 14.62 -8.38
C TYR A 8 -4.29 13.24 -7.72
N PRO A 9 -5.47 12.61 -7.55
CA PRO A 9 -5.54 11.26 -7.00
C PRO A 9 -4.75 10.25 -7.83
N PHE A 10 -4.82 10.35 -9.17
CA PHE A 10 -4.05 9.49 -10.07
C PHE A 10 -2.53 9.69 -9.88
N LEU A 11 -2.08 10.94 -9.79
CA LEU A 11 -0.67 11.26 -9.57
C LEU A 11 -0.17 10.73 -8.22
N PHE A 12 -0.92 10.94 -7.14
CA PHE A 12 -0.54 10.46 -5.81
C PHE A 12 -0.55 8.93 -5.72
N ALA A 13 -1.54 8.28 -6.33
CA ALA A 13 -1.56 6.82 -6.46
C ALA A 13 -0.36 6.31 -7.26
N SER A 14 0.06 7.02 -8.31
CA SER A 14 1.23 6.66 -9.11
C SER A 14 2.53 6.76 -8.31
N ILE A 15 2.70 7.80 -7.49
CA ILE A 15 3.86 7.93 -6.58
C ILE A 15 3.91 6.74 -5.61
N ALA A 16 2.77 6.38 -5.00
CA ALA A 16 2.68 5.23 -4.12
C ALA A 16 3.01 3.91 -4.83
N ALA A 17 2.50 3.73 -6.06
CA ALA A 17 2.77 2.54 -6.88
C ALA A 17 4.26 2.40 -7.22
N VAL A 18 4.94 3.50 -7.58
CA VAL A 18 6.40 3.51 -7.83
C VAL A 18 7.17 3.18 -6.55
N GLY A 19 6.81 3.76 -5.41
CA GLY A 19 7.42 3.44 -4.12
C GLY A 19 7.30 1.95 -3.77
N ASN A 20 6.12 1.37 -3.98
CA ASN A 20 5.90 -0.07 -3.80
C ASN A 20 6.75 -0.92 -4.77
N ALA A 21 6.94 -0.48 -6.03
CA ALA A 21 7.81 -1.19 -6.98
C ALA A 21 9.27 -1.22 -6.51
N PHE A 22 9.81 -0.11 -6.00
CA PHE A 22 11.14 -0.08 -5.40
C PHE A 22 11.25 -1.02 -4.19
N PHE A 23 10.23 -1.03 -3.33
CA PHE A 23 10.18 -1.91 -2.17
C PHE A 23 10.18 -3.40 -2.57
N ALA A 24 9.33 -3.77 -3.53
CA ALA A 24 9.26 -5.13 -4.06
C ALA A 24 10.58 -5.57 -4.72
N TYR A 25 11.22 -4.68 -5.48
CA TYR A 25 12.54 -4.92 -6.07
C TYR A 25 13.60 -5.18 -4.99
N GLY A 26 13.71 -4.29 -3.99
CA GLY A 26 14.67 -4.41 -2.91
C GLY A 26 14.49 -5.71 -2.12
N GLN A 27 13.25 -6.05 -1.77
CA GLN A 27 12.94 -7.30 -1.07
C GLN A 27 13.32 -8.53 -1.91
N LYS A 28 12.93 -8.58 -3.19
CA LYS A 28 13.21 -9.72 -4.05
C LYS A 28 14.71 -9.91 -4.31
N LYS A 29 15.48 -8.83 -4.34
CA LYS A 29 16.94 -8.87 -4.57
C LYS A 29 17.78 -9.04 -3.31
N SER A 30 17.21 -8.76 -2.14
CA SER A 30 17.87 -9.02 -0.87
C SER A 30 18.20 -10.50 -0.72
N THR A 31 19.28 -10.81 -0.02
CA THR A 31 19.66 -12.21 0.24
C THR A 31 18.54 -12.89 1.01
N ALA A 32 18.18 -14.11 0.61
CA ALA A 32 17.15 -14.93 1.25
C ALA A 32 17.64 -15.51 2.59
N VAL A 33 18.25 -14.67 3.43
CA VAL A 33 18.53 -15.02 4.81
C VAL A 33 17.17 -15.11 5.52
N SER A 34 17.02 -16.14 6.33
CA SER A 34 15.79 -16.58 7.01
C SER A 34 15.18 -15.58 8.01
N ALA A 35 15.58 -14.31 7.98
CA ALA A 35 15.20 -13.27 8.94
C ALA A 35 14.46 -12.08 8.27
N PRO A 36 13.16 -12.22 7.94
CA PRO A 36 12.31 -11.15 7.40
C PRO A 36 12.44 -9.82 8.13
N PHE A 37 12.43 -9.90 9.45
CA PHE A 37 12.37 -8.72 10.32
C PHE A 37 13.67 -7.92 10.28
N ILE A 38 14.81 -8.58 10.08
CA ILE A 38 16.11 -7.91 9.99
C ILE A 38 16.20 -7.07 8.71
N PHE A 39 15.57 -7.47 7.61
CA PHE A 39 15.50 -6.64 6.39
C PHE A 39 14.60 -5.41 6.58
N LEU A 40 13.48 -5.57 7.30
CA LEU A 40 12.48 -4.52 7.46
C LEU A 40 12.97 -3.36 8.34
N VAL A 41 13.76 -3.63 9.38
CA VAL A 41 14.29 -2.58 10.27
C VAL A 41 15.14 -1.52 9.53
N PRO A 42 16.23 -1.86 8.81
CA PRO A 42 17.02 -0.86 8.09
C PRO A 42 16.22 -0.22 6.95
N THR A 43 15.30 -0.95 6.32
CA THR A 43 14.38 -0.37 5.31
C THR A 43 13.50 0.73 5.92
N LEU A 44 12.97 0.50 7.12
CA LEU A 44 12.21 1.50 7.87
C LEU A 44 13.07 2.69 8.28
N LEU A 45 14.33 2.50 8.67
CA LEU A 45 15.23 3.61 8.99
C LEU A 45 15.47 4.54 7.80
N VAL A 46 15.67 3.97 6.59
CA VAL A 46 15.77 4.77 5.36
C VAL A 46 14.46 5.52 5.09
N CYS A 47 13.32 4.86 5.25
CA CYS A 47 12.00 5.49 5.10
C CYS A 47 11.81 6.66 6.08
N ILE A 48 12.14 6.48 7.36
CA ILE A 48 12.08 7.52 8.39
C ILE A 48 12.97 8.70 8.02
N GLY A 49 14.19 8.47 7.54
CA GLY A 49 15.08 9.53 7.06
C GLY A 49 14.46 10.37 5.93
N LEU A 50 13.83 9.72 4.95
CA LEU A 50 13.14 10.41 3.85
C LEU A 50 11.88 11.16 4.29
N LEU A 51 11.16 10.64 5.28
CA LEU A 51 10.02 11.32 5.88
C LEU A 51 10.47 12.55 6.67
N ILE A 52 11.54 12.45 7.46
CA ILE A 52 12.16 13.61 8.14
C ILE A 52 12.57 14.67 7.12
N PHE A 53 13.18 14.26 6.00
CA PHE A 53 13.49 15.19 4.91
C PHE A 53 12.22 15.87 4.35
N SER A 54 11.12 15.14 4.23
CA SER A 54 9.84 15.69 3.75
C SER A 54 9.22 16.71 4.72
N LEU A 55 9.46 16.58 6.02
CA LEU A 55 8.97 17.52 7.05
C LEU A 55 9.55 18.94 6.89
N PHE A 56 10.70 19.11 6.22
CA PHE A 56 11.22 20.46 5.91
C PHE A 56 10.30 21.25 4.98
N PHE A 57 9.51 20.56 4.15
CA PHE A 57 8.60 21.19 3.20
C PHE A 57 7.18 21.31 3.77
N TYR A 58 6.77 20.36 4.62
CA TYR A 58 5.42 20.29 5.18
C TYR A 58 5.48 20.02 6.68
N LYS A 59 5.40 21.10 7.48
CA LYS A 59 5.38 21.04 8.95
C LYS A 59 4.02 21.49 9.51
N PRO A 60 3.51 20.86 10.57
CA PRO A 60 2.34 21.38 11.29
C PRO A 60 2.69 22.68 12.01
N GLU A 61 1.70 23.54 12.24
CA GLU A 61 1.87 24.78 13.01
C GLU A 61 2.32 24.49 14.45
N THR A 62 1.76 23.45 15.08
CA THR A 62 2.11 23.03 16.45
C THR A 62 2.35 21.52 16.52
N LEU A 63 3.62 21.11 16.55
CA LEU A 63 4.02 19.70 16.57
C LEU A 63 3.46 18.93 17.78
N LYS A 64 3.53 19.54 18.98
CA LYS A 64 3.10 18.89 20.22
C LYS A 64 1.62 18.52 20.19
N GLU A 65 0.78 19.45 19.74
CA GLU A 65 -0.67 19.25 19.65
C GLU A 65 -1.02 18.23 18.56
N TYR A 66 -0.36 18.30 17.41
CA TYR A 66 -0.53 17.32 16.35
C TYR A 66 -0.21 15.90 16.85
N LEU A 67 0.88 15.75 17.61
CA LEU A 67 1.28 14.44 18.13
C LEU A 67 0.32 13.91 19.19
N SER A 68 -0.14 14.75 20.12
CA SER A 68 -1.05 14.32 21.18
C SER A 68 -2.44 13.94 20.64
N GLN A 69 -2.95 14.69 19.65
CA GLN A 69 -4.26 14.45 19.07
C GLN A 69 -4.31 13.17 18.21
N ASN A 70 -3.18 12.76 17.63
CA ASN A 70 -3.13 11.66 16.67
C ASN A 70 -2.49 10.38 17.20
N TRP A 71 -2.14 10.31 18.49
CA TRP A 71 -1.42 9.17 19.08
C TRP A 71 -2.05 7.82 18.77
N THR A 72 -3.36 7.69 18.94
CA THR A 72 -4.10 6.45 18.65
C THR A 72 -3.99 6.05 17.17
N TYR A 73 -4.08 7.02 16.26
CA TYR A 73 -3.98 6.77 14.83
C TYR A 73 -2.57 6.41 14.39
N PHE A 74 -1.54 6.93 15.06
CA PHE A 74 -0.16 6.48 14.85
C PHE A 74 0.02 5.02 15.23
N LEU A 75 -0.55 4.58 16.36
CA LEU A 75 -0.48 3.18 16.77
C LEU A 75 -1.20 2.26 15.79
N ILE A 76 -2.44 2.60 15.41
CA ILE A 76 -3.22 1.81 14.45
C ILE A 76 -2.50 1.73 13.10
N SER A 77 -2.03 2.87 12.59
CA SER A 77 -1.32 2.92 11.31
C SER A 77 0.02 2.18 11.35
N GLY A 78 0.76 2.28 12.46
CA GLY A 78 2.01 1.56 12.66
C GLY A 78 1.82 0.04 12.67
N ILE A 79 0.78 -0.45 13.35
CA ILE A 79 0.40 -1.87 13.34
C ILE A 79 0.02 -2.31 11.91
N GLY A 80 -0.78 -1.50 11.20
CA GLY A 80 -1.15 -1.77 9.81
C GLY A 80 0.06 -1.83 8.87
N LEU A 81 1.01 -0.91 9.04
CA LEU A 81 2.25 -0.87 8.25
C LEU A 81 3.11 -2.11 8.50
N TYR A 82 3.22 -2.55 9.77
CA TYR A 82 3.92 -3.78 10.12
C TYR A 82 3.34 -5.01 9.38
N PHE A 83 2.02 -5.20 9.43
CA PHE A 83 1.38 -6.31 8.72
C PHE A 83 1.54 -6.22 7.20
N THR A 84 1.48 -5.01 6.65
CA THR A 84 1.70 -4.78 5.21
C THR A 84 3.10 -5.21 4.79
N PHE A 85 4.12 -4.79 5.53
CA PHE A 85 5.51 -5.14 5.23
C PHE A 85 5.82 -6.62 5.44
N LEU A 86 5.25 -7.23 6.49
CA LEU A 86 5.34 -8.67 6.72
C LEU A 86 4.69 -9.45 5.56
N GLY A 87 3.48 -9.06 5.15
CA GLY A 87 2.76 -9.67 4.05
C GLY A 87 3.53 -9.57 2.72
N PHE A 88 4.05 -8.39 2.39
CA PHE A 88 4.89 -8.20 1.20
C PHE A 88 6.16 -9.04 1.24
N TYR A 89 6.84 -9.11 2.37
CA TYR A 89 8.01 -9.96 2.49
C TYR A 89 7.65 -11.42 2.19
N LEU A 90 6.60 -11.95 2.82
CA LEU A 90 6.17 -13.33 2.61
C LEU A 90 5.73 -13.60 1.18
N LEU A 91 5.06 -12.62 0.55
CA LEU A 91 4.59 -12.71 -0.83
C LEU A 91 5.75 -12.72 -1.82
N TYR A 92 6.64 -11.72 -1.76
CA TYR A 92 7.67 -11.53 -2.77
C TYR A 92 8.87 -12.46 -2.62
N SER A 93 9.22 -12.84 -1.38
CA SER A 93 10.32 -13.78 -1.14
C SER A 93 9.98 -15.21 -1.62
N ARG A 94 8.71 -15.60 -1.59
CA ARG A 94 8.27 -16.96 -1.92
C ARG A 94 7.65 -17.11 -3.30
N PHE A 95 6.86 -16.13 -3.73
CA PHE A 95 6.05 -16.22 -4.96
C PHE A 95 6.49 -15.23 -6.04
N GLY A 96 7.26 -14.21 -5.69
CA GLY A 96 7.80 -13.21 -6.61
C GLY A 96 6.90 -11.99 -6.81
N ALA A 97 7.43 -10.98 -7.50
CA ALA A 97 6.81 -9.66 -7.63
C ALA A 97 5.48 -9.65 -8.40
N SER A 98 5.23 -10.59 -9.33
CA SER A 98 3.98 -10.65 -10.11
C SER A 98 2.75 -10.92 -9.22
N TYR A 99 2.93 -11.57 -8.07
CA TYR A 99 1.87 -11.79 -7.09
C TYR A 99 1.39 -10.49 -6.42
N TYR A 100 2.01 -9.35 -6.71
CA TYR A 100 1.46 -8.04 -6.35
C TYR A 100 0.04 -7.85 -6.89
N ILE A 101 -0.30 -8.44 -8.05
CA ILE A 101 -1.66 -8.35 -8.61
C ILE A 101 -2.70 -8.88 -7.62
N LEU A 102 -2.41 -10.01 -6.96
CA LEU A 102 -3.31 -10.59 -5.97
C LEU A 102 -3.46 -9.67 -4.75
N TYR A 103 -2.35 -9.14 -4.24
CA TYR A 103 -2.39 -8.15 -3.16
C TYR A 103 -3.19 -6.91 -3.57
N ALA A 104 -2.97 -6.37 -4.77
CA ALA A 104 -3.57 -5.13 -5.21
C ALA A 104 -5.10 -5.26 -5.25
N VAL A 105 -5.62 -6.38 -5.76
CA VAL A 105 -7.06 -6.60 -5.75
C VAL A 105 -7.60 -6.81 -4.34
N LEU A 106 -6.92 -7.61 -3.49
CA LEU A 106 -7.35 -7.78 -2.11
C LEU A 106 -7.35 -6.45 -1.33
N SER A 107 -6.38 -5.58 -1.60
CA SER A 107 -6.28 -4.24 -1.03
C SER A 107 -7.43 -3.32 -1.49
N ILE A 108 -7.88 -3.42 -2.75
CA ILE A 108 -9.10 -2.73 -3.20
C ILE A 108 -10.30 -3.18 -2.36
N LEU A 109 -10.46 -4.48 -2.10
CA LEU A 109 -11.58 -4.99 -1.31
C LEU A 109 -11.51 -4.52 0.15
N THR A 110 -10.34 -4.62 0.80
CA THR A 110 -10.21 -4.27 2.22
C THR A 110 -10.19 -2.76 2.45
N THR A 111 -9.54 -1.98 1.59
CA THR A 111 -9.42 -0.53 1.78
C THR A 111 -10.61 0.21 1.19
N SER A 112 -10.96 -0.02 -0.08
CA SER A 112 -12.04 0.76 -0.71
C SER A 112 -13.42 0.31 -0.22
N ILE A 113 -13.66 -1.00 -0.05
CA ILE A 113 -14.98 -1.49 0.39
C ILE A 113 -15.08 -1.47 1.91
N PHE A 114 -14.23 -2.21 2.62
CA PHE A 114 -14.40 -2.31 4.07
C PHE A 114 -14.09 -0.98 4.77
N VAL A 115 -12.91 -0.38 4.56
CA VAL A 115 -12.60 0.89 5.23
C VAL A 115 -13.41 2.06 4.64
N GLY A 116 -13.42 2.25 3.32
CA GLY A 116 -14.14 3.37 2.68
C GLY A 116 -15.65 3.30 2.87
N VAL A 117 -16.29 2.22 2.38
CA VAL A 117 -17.76 2.11 2.41
C VAL A 117 -18.29 1.74 3.78
N VAL A 118 -17.73 0.74 4.46
CA VAL A 118 -18.30 0.24 5.72
C VAL A 118 -17.91 1.11 6.91
N VAL A 119 -16.62 1.45 7.06
CA VAL A 119 -16.16 2.22 8.23
C VAL A 119 -16.43 3.72 8.06
N PHE A 120 -16.08 4.29 6.90
CA PHE A 120 -16.23 5.73 6.65
C PHE A 120 -17.54 6.13 5.97
N SER A 121 -18.41 5.15 5.61
CA SER A 121 -19.70 5.42 4.98
C SER A 121 -19.60 6.25 3.69
N GLU A 122 -18.52 6.05 2.93
CA GLU A 122 -18.31 6.74 1.65
C GLU A 122 -19.37 6.33 0.62
N LYS A 123 -19.85 7.30 -0.16
CA LYS A 123 -20.88 7.07 -1.18
C LYS A 123 -20.26 6.39 -2.41
N ILE A 124 -20.74 5.18 -2.71
CA ILE A 124 -20.42 4.48 -3.95
C ILE A 124 -21.48 4.71 -5.02
N ASN A 125 -21.05 4.63 -6.27
CA ASN A 125 -21.91 4.71 -7.44
C ASN A 125 -21.71 3.45 -8.29
N LEU A 126 -22.49 3.30 -9.35
CA LEU A 126 -22.42 2.14 -10.23
C LEU A 126 -21.01 1.91 -10.79
N PHE A 127 -20.30 2.97 -11.17
CA PHE A 127 -18.94 2.86 -11.71
C PHE A 127 -17.93 2.37 -10.68
N HIS A 128 -18.08 2.73 -9.40
CA HIS A 128 -17.26 2.15 -8.32
C HIS A 128 -17.51 0.64 -8.19
N CYS A 129 -18.78 0.19 -8.26
CA CYS A 129 -19.11 -1.24 -8.25
C CYS A 129 -18.53 -1.98 -9.45
N LEU A 130 -18.62 -1.40 -10.66
CA LEU A 130 -18.04 -1.99 -11.87
C LEU A 130 -16.52 -2.10 -11.80
N SER A 131 -15.85 -1.12 -11.19
CA SER A 131 -14.40 -1.19 -10.94
C SER A 131 -14.02 -2.31 -9.98
N ILE A 132 -14.79 -2.50 -8.89
CA ILE A 132 -14.61 -3.61 -7.95
C ILE A 132 -14.80 -4.96 -8.66
N LEU A 133 -15.87 -5.10 -9.45
CA LEU A 133 -16.14 -6.32 -10.22
C LEU A 133 -14.98 -6.63 -11.18
N SER A 134 -14.47 -5.60 -11.87
CA SER A 134 -13.34 -5.75 -12.79
C SER A 134 -12.06 -6.18 -12.07
N ALA A 135 -11.84 -5.68 -10.85
CA ALA A 135 -10.73 -6.11 -10.02
C ALA A 135 -10.85 -7.61 -9.64
N LEU A 136 -12.04 -8.08 -9.29
CA LEU A 136 -12.30 -9.52 -9.03
C LEU A 136 -12.04 -10.39 -10.27
N VAL A 137 -12.50 -9.96 -11.45
CA VAL A 137 -12.20 -10.64 -12.72
C VAL A 137 -10.68 -10.73 -12.96
N SER A 138 -9.94 -9.68 -12.57
CA SER A 138 -8.49 -9.65 -12.72
C SER A 138 -7.79 -10.72 -11.87
N ILE A 139 -8.30 -11.05 -10.67
CA ILE A 139 -7.80 -12.20 -9.87
C ILE A 139 -7.99 -13.51 -10.64
N VAL A 140 -9.19 -13.73 -11.20
CA VAL A 140 -9.52 -14.96 -11.91
C VAL A 140 -8.58 -15.14 -13.11
N LEU A 141 -8.42 -14.09 -13.92
CA LEU A 141 -7.50 -14.09 -15.05
C LEU A 141 -6.04 -14.29 -14.63
N PHE A 142 -5.61 -13.64 -13.54
CA PHE A 142 -4.26 -13.83 -13.00
C PHE A 142 -4.00 -15.29 -12.61
N ASN A 143 -4.93 -15.93 -11.91
CA ASN A 143 -4.79 -17.34 -11.53
C ASN A 143 -4.75 -18.27 -12.75
N PHE A 144 -5.60 -18.03 -13.75
CA PHE A 144 -5.53 -18.78 -15.01
C PHE A 144 -4.19 -18.60 -15.71
N GLY A 145 -3.68 -17.37 -15.80
CA GLY A 145 -2.36 -17.08 -16.37
C GLY A 145 -1.22 -17.77 -15.62
N GLN A 146 -1.24 -17.75 -14.28
CA GLN A 146 -0.22 -18.43 -13.47
C GLN A 146 -0.25 -19.95 -13.63
N ASN A 147 -1.43 -20.55 -13.82
CA ASN A 147 -1.55 -22.00 -14.05
C ASN A 147 -1.15 -22.41 -15.47
N ALA A 148 -1.45 -21.58 -16.47
CA ALA A 148 -1.07 -21.83 -17.86
C ALA A 148 0.43 -21.62 -18.13
N ALA A 149 1.10 -20.81 -17.31
CA ALA A 149 2.54 -20.52 -17.42
C ALA A 149 3.43 -21.48 -16.60
N LYS A 150 2.86 -22.44 -15.88
CA LYS A 150 3.58 -23.56 -15.25
C LYS A 150 3.72 -24.71 -16.24
#